data_AF-A0A813G4S6-F1
#
_entry.id   AF-A0A813G4S6-F1
#
_cell.length_a   1.000
_cell.length_b   1.000
_cell.length_c   1.000
_cell.angle_alpha   90.00
_cell.angle_beta   90.00
_cell.angle_gamma   90.00
#
_symmetry.space_group_name_H-M   'P 1'
#
loop_
_entity.id
_entity.type
_entity.pdbx_description
1 polymer ?
#
loop_
_entity_poly.entity_id
_entity_poly.type
_entity_poly.pdbx_seq_one_letter_code
_entity_poly.pdbx_strand_id
1 'polypeptide(L)'
;MAIARASSDMGLRDRTSTALHSLQHPGSRMHQRGVSLATVTDFGGRHFGPNAGEKDHDALSFPTGKYDVFISHTWRTGRMAKYAALLYYTSLFPALCAGLAAGILAFALQVNGTLPPFGIMERHETAEIPEPLSISLWCTVMGGCTCFATLIMWARLIDLAESIRGTKVSYFFDRLCINQSDAELKQAGIDFIGAYLRNSDSMLVLWAPQYFTRLWCVFELAVFLEKSTNAEFKSRLQNSHAEIRQASVGAMLNLRRNSSATEINNEETVPARIVVATGAQRARNESHDRKLMIIPVQMGVFCMAGLVVGYVAAVCEGAIHFQILDQDLVDPFLALAMFGSCVPISLFCRRYSQDRLELNTQIAQFTVSQADCNFPHDREFIKAVITYLYSETLSEIDGIAAFEHLLRSRVQQNVDKILGSRLHVPWRLAFTFYVLANSQWFG
;
A
#
# COMPACT_ATOMS: atom_id res chain seq x y z
N MET A 1 15.93 -50.46 -30.63
CA MET A 1 15.00 -49.84 -29.64
C MET A 1 15.74 -49.35 -28.38
N ALA A 2 16.98 -48.84 -28.50
CA ALA A 2 17.82 -48.44 -27.36
C ALA A 2 18.50 -47.05 -27.53
N ILE A 3 18.07 -46.25 -28.52
CA ILE A 3 18.64 -44.92 -28.80
C ILE A 3 17.69 -43.77 -28.41
N ALA A 4 16.44 -44.06 -28.03
CA ALA A 4 15.43 -43.03 -27.72
C ALA A 4 15.38 -42.54 -26.26
N ARG A 5 16.15 -43.13 -25.33
CA ARG A 5 16.13 -42.76 -23.89
C ARG A 5 17.28 -41.86 -23.42
N ALA A 6 18.34 -41.68 -24.23
CA ALA A 6 19.45 -40.80 -23.88
C ALA A 6 19.20 -39.31 -24.23
N SER A 7 18.18 -39.01 -25.05
CA SER A 7 17.88 -37.65 -25.49
C SER A 7 16.97 -36.86 -24.54
N SER A 8 16.26 -37.49 -23.61
CA SER A 8 15.36 -36.80 -22.68
C SER A 8 16.04 -36.35 -21.38
N ASP A 9 17.13 -37.02 -20.97
CA ASP A 9 17.87 -36.69 -19.74
C ASP A 9 18.94 -35.60 -19.95
N MET A 10 19.44 -35.45 -21.17
CA MET A 10 20.43 -34.41 -21.51
C MET A 10 19.79 -33.01 -21.59
N GLY A 11 18.48 -32.93 -21.87
CA GLY A 11 17.74 -31.66 -21.95
C GLY A 11 17.32 -31.03 -20.61
N LEU A 12 17.40 -31.75 -19.49
CA LEU A 12 17.03 -31.24 -18.16
C LEU A 12 18.24 -30.86 -17.29
N ARG A 13 19.38 -31.55 -17.43
CA ARG A 13 20.64 -31.15 -16.79
C ARG A 13 21.19 -29.83 -17.32
N ASP A 14 20.95 -29.55 -18.60
CA ASP A 14 21.34 -28.28 -19.21
C ASP A 14 20.45 -27.12 -18.73
N ARG A 15 19.17 -27.39 -18.41
CA ARG A 15 18.23 -26.37 -17.89
C ARG A 15 18.52 -25.92 -16.46
N THR A 16 18.96 -26.82 -15.57
CA THR A 16 19.33 -26.45 -14.19
C THR A 16 20.69 -25.75 -14.12
N SER A 17 21.65 -26.13 -14.97
CA SER A 17 22.91 -25.40 -15.12
C SER A 17 22.69 -24.01 -15.74
N THR A 18 21.85 -23.90 -16.76
CA THR A 18 21.49 -22.62 -17.41
C THR A 18 20.74 -21.69 -16.45
N ALA A 19 19.86 -22.20 -15.57
CA ALA A 19 19.15 -21.41 -14.58
C ALA A 19 20.03 -20.92 -13.41
N LEU A 20 21.12 -21.62 -13.10
CA LEU A 20 22.11 -21.18 -12.12
C LEU A 20 23.14 -20.22 -12.73
N HIS A 21 23.51 -20.41 -14.00
CA HIS A 21 24.32 -19.45 -14.75
C HIS A 21 23.54 -18.16 -15.03
N SER A 22 22.23 -18.23 -15.27
CA SER A 22 21.36 -17.05 -15.48
C SER A 22 21.22 -16.15 -14.25
N LEU A 23 21.51 -16.64 -13.05
CA LEU A 23 21.54 -15.84 -11.82
C LEU A 23 22.80 -14.97 -11.71
N GLN A 24 23.90 -15.34 -12.39
CA GLN A 24 25.12 -14.52 -12.50
C GLN A 24 25.17 -13.69 -13.78
N HIS A 25 24.27 -13.93 -14.74
CA HIS A 25 24.19 -13.09 -15.93
C HIS A 25 23.58 -11.70 -15.61
N PRO A 26 24.04 -10.63 -16.28
CA PRO A 26 23.44 -9.29 -16.26
C PRO A 26 21.92 -9.26 -16.56
N GLY A 27 21.35 -10.37 -17.05
CA GLY A 27 19.91 -10.60 -17.22
C GLY A 27 19.11 -10.73 -15.91
N SER A 28 19.73 -10.92 -14.74
CA SER A 28 19.00 -10.93 -13.46
C SER A 28 18.35 -9.58 -13.10
N ARG A 29 18.84 -8.48 -13.69
CA ARG A 29 18.19 -7.15 -13.59
C ARG A 29 16.89 -7.05 -14.38
N MET A 30 16.64 -7.98 -15.30
CA MET A 30 15.47 -7.95 -16.19
C MET A 30 14.14 -8.15 -15.43
N HIS A 31 14.20 -8.64 -14.18
CA HIS A 31 13.02 -8.89 -13.36
C HIS A 31 12.68 -7.76 -12.37
N GLN A 32 13.58 -6.80 -12.13
CA GLN A 32 13.29 -5.71 -11.21
C GLN A 32 12.56 -4.58 -11.94
N ARG A 33 11.24 -4.57 -11.78
CA ARG A 33 10.35 -3.57 -12.40
C ARG A 33 9.61 -2.80 -11.34
N GLY A 34 9.35 -1.52 -11.60
CA GLY A 34 8.58 -0.61 -10.77
C GLY A 34 7.42 -0.01 -11.55
N VAL A 35 6.49 0.61 -10.84
CA VAL A 35 5.33 1.30 -11.42
C VAL A 35 5.21 2.71 -10.87
N SER A 36 4.54 3.60 -11.60
CA SER A 36 4.23 4.95 -11.09
C SER A 36 2.96 4.93 -10.24
N LEU A 37 2.81 5.91 -9.35
CA LEU A 37 1.60 6.07 -8.54
C LEU A 37 0.35 6.23 -9.42
N ALA A 38 0.46 6.98 -10.52
CA ALA A 38 -0.59 7.12 -11.53
C ALA A 38 -1.10 5.78 -12.05
N THR A 39 -0.19 4.84 -12.29
CA THR A 39 -0.54 3.50 -12.77
C THR A 39 -1.23 2.68 -11.68
N VAL A 40 -0.73 2.72 -10.44
CA VAL A 40 -1.34 2.00 -9.30
C VAL A 40 -2.77 2.49 -9.02
N THR A 41 -2.99 3.80 -9.16
CA THR A 41 -4.28 4.47 -8.88
C THR A 41 -5.22 4.50 -10.09
N ASP A 42 -4.79 4.00 -11.24
CA ASP A 42 -5.53 4.10 -12.51
C ASP A 42 -6.94 3.48 -12.44
N PHE A 43 -7.91 4.15 -13.07
CA PHE A 43 -9.33 3.76 -13.11
C PHE A 43 -9.89 3.27 -11.76
N GLY A 44 -9.68 4.04 -10.69
CA GLY A 44 -10.16 3.67 -9.35
C GLY A 44 -9.38 2.51 -8.73
N GLY A 45 -8.08 2.44 -9.02
CA GLY A 45 -7.20 1.36 -8.57
C GLY A 45 -7.55 0.02 -9.21
N ARG A 46 -7.89 -0.01 -10.51
CA ARG A 46 -8.31 -1.24 -11.22
C ARG A 46 -7.38 -2.42 -10.97
N HIS A 47 -6.10 -2.15 -10.73
CA HIS A 47 -5.05 -3.12 -10.48
C HIS A 47 -5.14 -3.85 -9.14
N PHE A 48 -5.99 -3.41 -8.22
CA PHE A 48 -6.36 -4.18 -7.02
C PHE A 48 -7.52 -5.16 -7.26
N GLY A 49 -8.16 -5.15 -8.44
CA GLY A 49 -9.26 -6.04 -8.79
C GLY A 49 -8.79 -7.43 -9.26
N PRO A 50 -9.67 -8.45 -9.23
CA PRO A 50 -9.32 -9.84 -9.57
C PRO A 50 -8.86 -10.05 -11.01
N ASN A 51 -9.25 -9.17 -11.95
CA ASN A 51 -9.01 -9.31 -13.40
C ASN A 51 -7.87 -8.43 -13.92
N ALA A 52 -7.09 -7.78 -13.04
CA ALA A 52 -6.04 -6.87 -13.49
C ALA A 52 -4.76 -7.60 -13.94
N GLY A 53 -4.10 -7.11 -14.99
CA GLY A 53 -2.68 -7.40 -15.23
C GLY A 53 -2.36 -8.68 -16.00
N GLU A 54 -3.33 -9.34 -16.63
CA GLU A 54 -3.05 -10.57 -17.40
C GLU A 54 -2.43 -10.30 -18.79
N LYS A 55 -2.60 -9.09 -19.36
CA LYS A 55 -2.20 -8.80 -20.75
C LYS A 55 -1.17 -7.68 -20.99
N ASP A 56 -0.90 -6.81 -20.02
CA ASP A 56 -0.09 -5.58 -20.25
C ASP A 56 1.00 -5.31 -19.20
N HIS A 57 1.53 -6.34 -18.55
CA HIS A 57 2.51 -6.20 -17.47
C HIS A 57 3.72 -5.32 -17.87
N ASP A 58 4.28 -5.58 -19.06
CA ASP A 58 5.50 -4.89 -19.51
C ASP A 58 5.26 -3.46 -19.99
N ALA A 59 4.02 -3.13 -20.38
CA ALA A 59 3.64 -1.79 -20.80
C ALA A 59 3.38 -0.85 -19.60
N LEU A 60 2.93 -1.40 -18.47
CA LEU A 60 2.50 -0.63 -17.29
C LEU A 60 3.61 -0.44 -16.24
N SER A 61 4.69 -1.20 -16.35
CA SER A 61 5.84 -1.15 -15.44
C SER A 61 7.12 -0.78 -16.20
N PHE A 62 8.15 -0.35 -15.48
CA PHE A 62 9.44 0.03 -16.06
C PHE A 62 10.58 -0.60 -15.26
N PRO A 63 11.72 -0.94 -15.90
CA PRO A 63 12.86 -1.51 -15.21
C PRO A 63 13.42 -0.51 -14.18
N THR A 64 13.66 -0.98 -12.96
CA THR A 64 14.28 -0.19 -11.89
C THR A 64 15.11 -1.08 -10.97
N GLY A 65 16.28 -0.59 -10.53
CA GLY A 65 17.08 -1.28 -9.53
C GLY A 65 16.72 -0.91 -8.08
N LYS A 66 15.86 0.11 -7.90
CA LYS A 66 15.50 0.70 -6.61
C LYS A 66 14.01 1.01 -6.56
N TYR A 67 13.43 0.99 -5.37
CA TYR A 67 12.05 1.37 -5.11
C TYR A 67 12.02 2.48 -4.07
N ASP A 68 11.27 3.53 -4.34
CA ASP A 68 11.03 4.59 -3.37
C ASP A 68 10.01 4.11 -2.33
N VAL A 69 9.01 3.33 -2.77
CA VAL A 69 7.92 2.83 -1.92
C VAL A 69 7.55 1.39 -2.25
N PHE A 70 7.55 0.52 -1.24
CA PHE A 70 6.96 -0.82 -1.31
C PHE A 70 5.51 -0.78 -0.84
N ILE A 71 4.55 -1.14 -1.69
CA ILE A 71 3.14 -1.18 -1.31
C ILE A 71 2.78 -2.59 -0.81
N SER A 72 2.62 -2.76 0.50
CA SER A 72 2.10 -4.00 1.08
C SER A 72 0.61 -3.87 1.41
N HIS A 73 -0.15 -4.92 1.11
CA HIS A 73 -1.59 -4.91 1.24
C HIS A 73 -2.17 -6.33 1.26
N THR A 74 -3.41 -6.49 1.73
CA THR A 74 -4.13 -7.77 1.66
C THR A 74 -5.06 -7.84 0.45
N TRP A 75 -4.99 -8.93 -0.32
CA TRP A 75 -5.89 -9.16 -1.46
C TRP A 75 -7.35 -9.35 -1.08
N ARG A 76 -7.65 -9.66 0.20
CA ARG A 76 -9.03 -9.82 0.71
C ARG A 76 -9.81 -8.50 0.83
N THR A 77 -9.13 -7.35 0.85
CA THR A 77 -9.81 -6.05 0.95
C THR A 77 -10.26 -5.58 -0.43
N GLY A 78 -11.47 -5.03 -0.50
CA GLY A 78 -12.05 -4.50 -1.72
C GLY A 78 -11.18 -3.40 -2.36
N ARG A 79 -11.13 -3.39 -3.69
CA ARG A 79 -10.36 -2.43 -4.50
C ARG A 79 -10.59 -0.98 -4.08
N MET A 80 -11.85 -0.57 -3.98
CA MET A 80 -12.21 0.83 -3.75
C MET A 80 -11.70 1.34 -2.39
N ALA A 81 -11.63 0.48 -1.37
CA ALA A 81 -11.10 0.87 -0.07
C ALA A 81 -9.59 1.14 -0.13
N LYS A 82 -8.84 0.32 -0.86
CA LYS A 82 -7.40 0.55 -1.10
C LYS A 82 -7.15 1.79 -1.92
N TYR A 83 -7.94 1.99 -2.98
CA TYR A 83 -7.88 3.20 -3.81
C TYR A 83 -8.17 4.46 -2.99
N ALA A 84 -9.25 4.47 -2.21
CA ALA A 84 -9.60 5.58 -1.34
C ALA A 84 -8.50 5.86 -0.29
N ALA A 85 -7.86 4.83 0.25
CA ALA A 85 -6.72 4.98 1.16
C ALA A 85 -5.51 5.64 0.49
N LEU A 86 -5.22 5.27 -0.77
CA LEU A 86 -4.16 5.90 -1.55
C LEU A 86 -4.49 7.36 -1.89
N LEU A 87 -5.73 7.69 -2.27
CA LEU A 87 -6.16 9.08 -2.51
C LEU A 87 -6.05 9.91 -1.23
N TYR A 88 -6.55 9.37 -0.11
CA TYR A 88 -6.43 10.00 1.20
C TYR A 88 -4.97 10.34 1.54
N TYR A 89 -4.07 9.40 1.31
CA TYR A 89 -2.66 9.57 1.65
C TYR A 89 -1.93 10.56 0.73
N THR A 90 -2.13 10.43 -0.57
CA THR A 90 -1.30 11.10 -1.57
C THR A 90 -1.88 12.42 -2.06
N SER A 91 -3.21 12.51 -2.10
CA SER A 91 -3.93 13.50 -2.92
C SER A 91 -4.82 14.43 -2.09
N LEU A 92 -5.19 14.04 -0.86
CA LEU A 92 -6.13 14.83 -0.05
C LEU A 92 -5.63 16.24 0.26
N PHE A 93 -4.42 16.37 0.81
CA PHE A 93 -3.91 17.68 1.20
C PHE A 93 -3.74 18.63 -0.01
N PRO A 94 -3.10 18.22 -1.12
CA PRO A 94 -3.05 19.03 -2.34
C PRO A 94 -4.44 19.39 -2.88
N ALA A 95 -5.39 18.47 -2.83
CA ALA A 95 -6.77 18.72 -3.26
C ALA A 95 -7.45 19.81 -2.42
N LEU A 96 -7.31 19.76 -1.10
CA LEU A 96 -7.84 20.78 -0.21
C LEU A 96 -7.21 22.15 -0.47
N CYS A 97 -5.89 22.22 -0.66
CA CYS A 97 -5.21 23.47 -0.99
C CYS A 97 -5.65 24.04 -2.35
N ALA A 98 -5.75 23.20 -3.38
CA ALA A 98 -6.20 23.60 -4.71
C ALA A 98 -7.66 24.08 -4.71
N GLY A 99 -8.54 23.36 -3.99
CA GLY A 99 -9.93 23.75 -3.81
C GLY A 99 -10.06 25.08 -3.07
N LEU A 100 -9.32 25.28 -1.98
CA LEU A 100 -9.30 26.56 -1.25
C LEU A 100 -8.83 27.71 -2.13
N ALA A 101 -7.73 27.53 -2.87
CA ALA A 101 -7.22 28.54 -3.79
C ALA A 101 -8.23 28.90 -4.89
N ALA A 102 -8.92 27.91 -5.46
CA ALA A 102 -9.97 28.14 -6.44
C ALA A 102 -11.19 28.87 -5.84
N GLY A 103 -11.56 28.55 -4.60
CA GLY A 103 -12.62 29.26 -3.87
C GLY A 103 -12.27 30.74 -3.64
N ILE A 104 -11.05 31.03 -3.17
CA ILE A 104 -10.56 32.41 -2.98
C ILE A 104 -10.52 33.17 -4.30
N LEU A 105 -10.07 32.54 -5.38
CA LEU A 105 -10.06 33.16 -6.70
C LEU A 105 -11.47 33.48 -7.20
N ALA A 106 -12.42 32.54 -7.02
CA ALA A 106 -13.81 32.76 -7.37
C ALA A 106 -14.42 33.93 -6.59
N PHE A 107 -14.14 34.03 -5.29
CA PHE A 107 -14.53 35.17 -4.46
C PHE A 107 -13.97 36.49 -5.00
N ALA A 108 -12.65 36.54 -5.29
CA ALA A 108 -12.01 37.75 -5.80
C ALA A 108 -12.57 38.18 -7.17
N LEU A 109 -12.83 37.22 -8.07
CA LEU A 109 -13.44 37.50 -9.37
C LEU A 109 -14.87 38.04 -9.24
N GLN A 110 -15.63 37.58 -8.24
CA GLN A 110 -16.97 38.09 -7.98
C GLN A 110 -16.93 39.52 -7.40
N VAL A 111 -16.06 39.78 -6.42
CA VAL A 111 -15.90 41.12 -5.83
C VAL A 111 -15.49 42.15 -6.90
N ASN A 112 -14.71 41.74 -7.90
CA ASN A 112 -14.33 42.57 -9.03
C ASN A 112 -15.41 42.66 -10.14
N GLY A 113 -16.60 42.10 -9.92
CA GLY A 113 -17.70 42.12 -10.90
C GLY A 113 -17.44 41.27 -12.16
N THR A 114 -16.40 40.43 -12.17
CA THR A 114 -16.10 39.54 -13.30
C THR A 114 -17.02 38.32 -13.30
N LEU A 115 -17.27 37.75 -12.10
CA LEU A 115 -18.29 36.73 -11.93
C LEU A 115 -19.60 37.36 -11.46
N PRO A 116 -20.74 37.06 -12.10
CA PRO A 116 -22.02 37.60 -11.68
C PRO A 116 -22.44 36.98 -10.34
N PRO A 117 -23.17 37.70 -9.47
CA PRO A 117 -23.82 37.08 -8.33
C PRO A 117 -24.85 36.06 -8.82
N PHE A 118 -25.01 34.95 -8.07
CA PHE A 118 -26.02 33.94 -8.38
C PHE A 118 -27.39 34.46 -7.92
N GLY A 119 -28.08 35.16 -8.83
CA GLY A 119 -29.38 35.76 -8.62
C GLY A 119 -29.36 37.02 -7.74
N ILE A 120 -30.25 37.94 -8.06
CA ILE A 120 -30.52 39.13 -7.26
C ILE A 120 -31.78 38.80 -6.48
N MET A 121 -31.68 38.63 -5.17
CA MET A 121 -32.88 38.61 -4.35
C MET A 121 -33.45 40.02 -4.34
N GLU A 122 -34.50 40.25 -5.14
CA GLU A 122 -35.32 41.45 -5.00
C GLU A 122 -35.89 41.45 -3.58
N ARG A 123 -35.47 42.45 -2.81
CA ARG A 123 -35.86 42.58 -1.42
C ARG A 123 -37.34 42.94 -1.34
N HIS A 124 -38.11 42.21 -0.54
CA HIS A 124 -39.42 42.70 -0.10
C HIS A 124 -39.22 44.05 0.63
N GLU A 125 -39.97 45.08 0.23
CA GLU A 125 -39.79 46.52 0.51
C GLU A 125 -39.75 46.96 2.00
N THR A 126 -39.76 46.06 2.98
CA THR A 126 -40.09 46.38 4.38
C THR A 126 -38.92 46.59 5.33
N ALA A 127 -37.65 46.50 4.90
CA ALA A 127 -36.48 46.68 5.77
C ALA A 127 -35.55 47.81 5.30
N GLU A 128 -35.23 48.75 6.19
CA GLU A 128 -34.44 49.98 5.97
C GLU A 128 -32.92 49.80 5.74
N ILE A 129 -32.42 48.59 5.46
CA ILE A 129 -30.96 48.40 5.26
C ILE A 129 -30.59 48.71 3.79
N PRO A 130 -29.66 49.62 3.46
CA PRO A 130 -29.58 50.19 2.12
C PRO A 130 -28.98 49.33 1.00
N GLU A 131 -28.46 48.12 1.26
CA GLU A 131 -27.73 47.36 0.22
C GLU A 131 -28.21 45.91 0.08
N PRO A 132 -28.43 45.42 -1.16
CA PRO A 132 -28.79 44.02 -1.42
C PRO A 132 -27.62 43.10 -1.12
N LEU A 133 -27.83 42.16 -0.19
CA LEU A 133 -26.83 41.12 0.11
C LEU A 133 -26.84 40.08 -1.03
N SER A 134 -25.79 40.09 -1.86
CA SER A 134 -25.64 39.09 -2.93
C SER A 134 -25.03 37.80 -2.37
N ILE A 135 -25.81 36.72 -2.29
CA ILE A 135 -25.30 35.38 -1.99
C ILE A 135 -24.71 34.77 -3.27
N SER A 136 -23.59 34.05 -3.16
CA SER A 136 -22.95 33.42 -4.33
C SER A 136 -22.39 32.04 -4.01
N LEU A 137 -22.65 31.11 -4.93
CA LEU A 137 -22.22 29.72 -4.84
C LEU A 137 -20.89 29.46 -5.57
N TRP A 138 -20.31 30.48 -6.22
CA TRP A 138 -19.10 30.29 -7.02
C TRP A 138 -17.94 29.71 -6.21
N CYS A 139 -17.74 30.19 -4.98
CA CYS A 139 -16.68 29.71 -4.10
C CYS A 139 -16.82 28.22 -3.80
N THR A 140 -18.03 27.78 -3.39
CA THR A 140 -18.32 26.39 -3.04
C THR A 140 -18.22 25.49 -4.26
N VAL A 141 -18.83 25.88 -5.39
CA VAL A 141 -18.84 25.08 -6.61
C VAL A 141 -17.43 24.96 -7.19
N MET A 142 -16.73 26.08 -7.43
CA MET A 142 -15.39 26.07 -8.02
C MET A 142 -14.38 25.41 -7.09
N GLY A 143 -14.44 25.71 -5.79
CA GLY A 143 -13.55 25.13 -4.80
C GLY A 143 -13.76 23.62 -4.66
N GLY A 144 -15.01 23.17 -4.54
CA GLY A 144 -15.34 21.76 -4.45
C GLY A 144 -14.99 20.98 -5.71
N CYS A 145 -15.39 21.47 -6.90
CA CYS A 145 -15.03 20.84 -8.18
C CYS A 145 -13.51 20.73 -8.36
N THR A 146 -12.77 21.80 -8.06
CA THR A 146 -11.30 21.79 -8.15
C THR A 146 -10.68 20.82 -7.14
N CYS A 147 -11.22 20.75 -5.92
CA CYS A 147 -10.82 19.77 -4.91
C CYS A 147 -10.99 18.34 -5.44
N PHE A 148 -12.18 17.95 -5.91
CA PHE A 148 -12.41 16.60 -6.44
C PHE A 148 -11.59 16.28 -7.69
N ALA A 149 -11.48 17.23 -8.62
CA ALA A 149 -10.67 17.06 -9.81
C ALA A 149 -9.20 16.84 -9.44
N THR A 150 -8.66 17.66 -8.52
CA THR A 150 -7.29 17.49 -8.02
C THR A 150 -7.15 16.16 -7.30
N LEU A 151 -8.09 15.80 -6.43
CA LEU A 151 -8.06 14.56 -5.65
C LEU A 151 -7.93 13.32 -6.54
N ILE A 152 -8.64 13.28 -7.67
CA ILE A 152 -8.62 12.14 -8.61
C ILE A 152 -7.42 12.21 -9.55
N MET A 153 -7.05 13.41 -10.03
CA MET A 153 -6.02 13.60 -11.05
C MET A 153 -4.61 13.81 -10.49
N TRP A 154 -4.44 13.99 -9.18
CA TRP A 154 -3.17 14.33 -8.55
C TRP A 154 -2.05 13.35 -8.89
N ALA A 155 -2.32 12.04 -8.86
CA ALA A 155 -1.32 11.04 -9.21
C ALA A 155 -0.82 11.19 -10.67
N ARG A 156 -1.69 11.59 -11.59
CA ARG A 156 -1.35 11.88 -12.99
C ARG A 156 -0.56 13.19 -13.12
N LEU A 157 -0.91 14.21 -12.34
CA LEU A 157 -0.18 15.47 -12.29
C LEU A 157 1.25 15.28 -11.74
N ILE A 158 1.41 14.45 -10.70
CA ILE A 158 2.74 14.07 -10.19
C ILE A 158 3.53 13.33 -11.27
N ASP A 159 2.95 12.31 -11.92
CA ASP A 159 3.64 11.53 -12.96
C ASP A 159 4.08 12.41 -14.14
N LEU A 160 3.26 13.39 -14.53
CA LEU A 160 3.63 14.41 -15.51
C LEU A 160 4.79 15.31 -15.01
N ALA A 161 4.70 15.82 -13.79
CA ALA A 161 5.74 16.67 -13.21
C ALA A 161 7.07 15.92 -13.07
N GLU A 162 7.02 14.64 -12.68
CA GLU A 162 8.15 13.71 -12.62
C GLU A 162 8.77 13.47 -14.00
N SER A 163 7.93 13.26 -15.02
CA SER A 163 8.37 13.12 -16.42
C SER A 163 9.08 14.38 -16.92
N ILE A 164 8.60 15.57 -16.55
CA ILE A 164 9.24 16.85 -16.93
C ILE A 164 10.58 17.03 -16.20
N ARG A 165 10.68 16.62 -14.93
CA ARG A 165 11.91 16.71 -14.14
C ARG A 165 12.93 15.62 -14.46
N GLY A 166 12.54 14.58 -15.19
CA GLY A 166 13.38 13.41 -15.43
C GLY A 166 13.62 12.55 -14.18
N THR A 167 12.81 12.73 -13.14
CA THR A 167 12.90 11.97 -11.87
C THR A 167 11.62 11.18 -11.70
N LYS A 168 11.67 9.86 -11.79
CA LYS A 168 10.49 9.00 -11.66
C LYS A 168 10.47 8.32 -10.30
N VAL A 169 9.40 8.50 -9.55
CA VAL A 169 9.19 7.78 -8.29
C VAL A 169 8.71 6.36 -8.61
N SER A 170 9.42 5.40 -8.07
CA SER A 170 9.28 3.98 -8.33
C SER A 170 8.57 3.28 -7.17
N TYR A 171 7.40 2.72 -7.48
CA TYR A 171 6.64 1.91 -6.54
C TYR A 171 6.83 0.43 -6.86
N PHE A 172 7.04 -0.38 -5.84
CA PHE A 172 6.85 -1.82 -5.96
C PHE A 172 5.38 -2.16 -5.66
N PHE A 173 4.72 -2.79 -6.63
CA PHE A 173 3.37 -3.31 -6.51
C PHE A 173 3.34 -4.70 -7.13
N ASP A 174 3.25 -5.73 -6.28
CA ASP A 174 3.38 -7.15 -6.60
C ASP A 174 2.74 -7.54 -7.95
N ARG A 175 1.49 -7.15 -8.18
CA ARG A 175 0.73 -7.54 -9.37
C ARG A 175 1.23 -6.93 -10.69
N LEU A 176 1.89 -5.77 -10.64
CA LEU A 176 2.40 -5.08 -11.83
C LEU A 176 3.93 -5.16 -11.96
N CYS A 177 4.63 -5.53 -10.89
CA CYS A 177 6.07 -5.66 -10.87
C CYS A 177 6.53 -7.12 -11.07
N ILE A 178 5.66 -8.10 -10.78
CA ILE A 178 5.89 -9.52 -11.02
C ILE A 178 5.04 -9.97 -12.20
N ASN A 179 5.66 -10.65 -13.17
CA ASN A 179 4.95 -11.20 -14.33
C ASN A 179 3.88 -12.18 -13.84
N GLN A 180 2.61 -11.87 -14.12
CA GLN A 180 1.48 -12.69 -13.65
C GLN A 180 1.10 -13.80 -14.62
N SER A 181 1.50 -13.69 -15.89
CA SER A 181 1.04 -14.53 -16.99
C SER A 181 1.95 -15.74 -17.20
N ASP A 182 3.26 -15.57 -17.02
CA ASP A 182 4.26 -16.64 -17.11
C ASP A 182 4.52 -17.22 -15.71
N ALA A 183 4.24 -18.51 -15.52
CA ALA A 183 4.35 -19.16 -14.23
C ALA A 183 5.79 -19.24 -13.70
N GLU A 184 6.79 -19.41 -14.59
CA GLU A 184 8.20 -19.48 -14.19
C GLU A 184 8.71 -18.10 -13.77
N LEU A 185 8.36 -17.06 -14.54
CA LEU A 185 8.71 -15.68 -14.21
C LEU A 185 7.96 -15.17 -12.97
N LYS A 186 6.71 -15.62 -12.77
CA LYS A 186 5.94 -15.35 -11.57
C LYS A 186 6.63 -15.93 -10.35
N GLN A 187 7.00 -17.22 -10.41
CA GLN A 187 7.71 -17.88 -9.32
C GLN A 187 9.05 -17.22 -9.07
N ALA A 188 9.82 -16.91 -10.12
CA ALA A 188 11.06 -16.15 -9.96
C ALA A 188 10.83 -14.79 -9.29
N GLY A 189 9.77 -14.07 -9.65
CA GLY A 189 9.42 -12.81 -9.00
C GLY A 189 9.06 -12.97 -7.52
N ILE A 190 8.32 -14.01 -7.16
CA ILE A 190 8.02 -14.36 -5.76
C ILE A 190 9.31 -14.71 -5.01
N ASP A 191 10.17 -15.51 -5.62
CA ASP A 191 11.50 -15.85 -5.13
C ASP A 191 12.39 -14.60 -4.99
N PHE A 192 12.05 -13.46 -5.59
CA PHE A 192 12.80 -12.20 -5.47
C PHE A 192 12.18 -11.17 -4.51
N ILE A 193 11.12 -11.51 -3.76
CA ILE A 193 10.46 -10.57 -2.82
C ILE A 193 11.43 -9.98 -1.80
N GLY A 194 12.37 -10.79 -1.27
CA GLY A 194 13.41 -10.31 -0.37
C GLY A 194 14.27 -9.21 -0.99
N ALA A 195 14.55 -9.28 -2.30
CA ALA A 195 15.29 -8.27 -3.04
C ALA A 195 14.46 -7.00 -3.33
N TYR A 196 13.14 -7.09 -3.45
CA TYR A 196 12.27 -5.90 -3.57
C TYR A 196 12.20 -5.13 -2.24
N LEU A 197 11.97 -5.80 -1.10
CA LEU A 197 12.00 -5.21 0.25
C LEU A 197 13.38 -4.63 0.59
N ARG A 198 14.41 -5.44 0.28
CA ARG A 198 15.68 -5.06 -0.31
C ARG A 198 15.83 -3.60 -0.69
N ASN A 199 15.46 -3.36 -1.93
CA ASN A 199 15.78 -2.17 -2.67
C ASN A 199 14.75 -1.05 -2.43
N SER A 200 13.83 -1.23 -1.47
CA SER A 200 12.83 -0.25 -1.10
C SER A 200 13.30 0.69 0.02
N ASP A 201 13.13 1.99 -0.18
CA ASP A 201 13.45 3.03 0.82
C ASP A 201 12.37 3.18 1.89
N SER A 202 11.11 3.03 1.49
CA SER A 202 9.96 3.10 2.38
C SER A 202 8.98 1.95 2.13
N MET A 203 8.12 1.68 3.12
CA MET A 203 7.03 0.72 3.00
C MET A 203 5.71 1.40 3.34
N LEU A 204 4.75 1.30 2.43
CA LEU A 204 3.38 1.76 2.59
C LEU A 204 2.46 0.55 2.79
N VAL A 205 1.95 0.39 4.01
CA VAL A 205 1.01 -0.66 4.38
C VAL A 205 -0.42 -0.14 4.27
N LEU A 206 -1.20 -0.69 3.34
CA LEU A 206 -2.64 -0.48 3.27
C LEU A 206 -3.34 -1.44 4.25
N TRP A 207 -3.43 -1.00 5.50
CA TRP A 207 -3.89 -1.83 6.61
C TRP A 207 -5.40 -2.02 6.59
N ALA A 208 -5.80 -3.28 6.66
CA ALA A 208 -7.18 -3.72 6.89
C ALA A 208 -7.19 -4.74 8.03
N PRO A 209 -8.34 -5.00 8.68
CA PRO A 209 -8.42 -5.89 9.84
C PRO A 209 -7.79 -7.27 9.61
N GLN A 210 -7.86 -7.80 8.40
CA GLN A 210 -7.30 -9.09 8.01
C GLN A 210 -5.84 -9.04 7.53
N TYR A 211 -5.12 -7.93 7.67
CA TYR A 211 -3.73 -7.82 7.22
C TYR A 211 -2.80 -8.70 8.05
N PHE A 212 -2.92 -8.66 9.39
CA PHE A 212 -2.03 -9.39 10.29
C PHE A 212 -2.42 -10.86 10.46
N THR A 213 -3.51 -11.31 9.84
CA THR A 213 -3.80 -12.74 9.72
C THR A 213 -3.00 -13.38 8.59
N ARG A 214 -2.40 -12.60 7.66
CA ARG A 214 -1.80 -13.11 6.42
C ARG A 214 -0.30 -13.31 6.56
N LEU A 215 0.17 -14.54 6.33
CA LEU A 215 1.58 -14.89 6.55
C LEU A 215 2.54 -14.05 5.70
N TRP A 216 2.28 -13.92 4.40
CA TRP A 216 3.09 -13.10 3.49
C TRP A 216 3.17 -11.63 3.92
N CYS A 217 2.04 -11.00 4.24
CA CYS A 217 1.99 -9.58 4.61
C CYS A 217 2.79 -9.30 5.91
N VAL A 218 2.72 -10.20 6.88
CA VAL A 218 3.44 -10.09 8.15
C VAL A 218 4.94 -10.38 7.96
N PHE A 219 5.28 -11.37 7.13
CA PHE A 219 6.66 -11.66 6.73
C PHE A 219 7.32 -10.45 6.05
N GLU A 220 6.66 -9.84 5.06
CA GLU A 220 7.16 -8.66 4.36
C GLU A 220 7.46 -7.51 5.32
N LEU A 221 6.53 -7.23 6.24
CA LEU A 221 6.67 -6.17 7.23
C LEU A 221 7.84 -6.42 8.19
N ALA A 222 7.97 -7.65 8.68
CA ALA A 222 9.05 -8.03 9.58
C ALA A 222 10.43 -7.94 8.91
N VAL A 223 10.56 -8.46 7.70
CA VAL A 223 11.80 -8.40 6.92
C VAL A 223 12.17 -6.96 6.59
N PHE A 224 11.18 -6.10 6.27
CA PHE A 224 11.42 -4.69 6.00
C PHE A 224 11.99 -3.96 7.24
N LEU A 225 11.43 -4.21 8.41
CA LEU A 225 11.87 -3.58 9.66
C LEU A 225 13.21 -4.12 10.16
N GLU A 226 13.45 -5.43 10.07
CA GLU A 226 14.70 -6.04 10.55
C GLU A 226 15.92 -5.59 9.75
N LYS A 227 15.71 -5.38 8.45
CA LYS A 227 16.73 -4.88 7.54
C LYS A 227 17.30 -3.50 7.92
N SER A 228 16.60 -2.71 8.72
CA SER A 228 17.10 -1.41 9.16
C SER A 228 18.29 -1.50 10.14
N THR A 229 18.54 -2.66 10.77
CA THR A 229 19.48 -2.75 11.91
C THR A 229 20.62 -3.76 11.77
N ASN A 230 20.57 -4.73 10.86
CA ASN A 230 21.54 -5.82 10.86
C ASN A 230 22.17 -6.08 9.47
N ALA A 231 23.49 -5.85 9.35
CA ALA A 231 24.26 -6.08 8.12
C ALA A 231 24.42 -7.58 7.79
N GLU A 232 24.48 -8.45 8.79
CA GLU A 232 24.54 -9.91 8.62
C GLU A 232 23.21 -10.47 8.13
N PHE A 233 22.10 -9.98 8.66
CA PHE A 233 20.77 -10.33 8.14
C PHE A 233 20.63 -10.01 6.65
N LYS A 234 21.25 -8.91 6.20
CA LYS A 234 21.25 -8.51 4.78
C LYS A 234 22.01 -9.48 3.89
N SER A 235 23.13 -10.05 4.35
CA SER A 235 23.88 -11.05 3.57
C SER A 235 23.13 -12.39 3.54
N ARG A 236 22.56 -12.82 4.67
CA ARG A 236 21.71 -14.02 4.75
C ARG A 236 20.51 -13.91 3.81
N LEU A 237 19.76 -12.81 3.84
CA LEU A 237 18.61 -12.61 2.93
C LEU A 237 19.00 -12.66 1.44
N GLN A 238 20.24 -12.34 1.08
CA GLN A 238 20.70 -12.47 -0.30
C GLN A 238 20.97 -13.92 -0.68
N ASN A 239 21.53 -14.70 0.24
CA ASN A 239 21.96 -16.07 0.01
C ASN A 239 20.81 -17.07 0.19
N SER A 240 19.82 -16.74 1.02
CA SER A 240 18.66 -17.60 1.33
C SER A 240 17.98 -18.11 0.07
N HIS A 241 17.78 -17.23 -0.91
CA HIS A 241 17.10 -17.59 -2.15
C HIS A 241 17.89 -18.57 -3.02
N ALA A 242 19.21 -18.43 -3.07
CA ALA A 242 20.06 -19.37 -3.80
C ALA A 242 20.14 -20.72 -3.09
N GLU A 243 20.31 -20.71 -1.76
CA GLU A 243 20.49 -21.90 -0.94
C GLU A 243 19.20 -22.70 -0.78
N ILE A 244 18.06 -22.04 -0.53
CA ILE A 244 16.74 -22.70 -0.44
C ILE A 244 16.35 -23.34 -1.78
N ARG A 245 16.67 -22.68 -2.91
CA ARG A 245 16.39 -23.23 -4.23
C ARG A 245 17.25 -24.46 -4.51
N GLN A 246 18.54 -24.42 -4.16
CA GLN A 246 19.42 -25.59 -4.27
C GLN A 246 18.94 -26.74 -3.38
N ALA A 247 18.55 -26.46 -2.14
CA ALA A 247 18.03 -27.47 -1.21
C ALA A 247 16.70 -28.08 -1.69
N SER A 248 15.77 -27.26 -2.19
CA SER A 248 14.47 -27.71 -2.71
C SER A 248 14.63 -28.55 -3.97
N VAL A 249 15.52 -28.15 -4.89
CA VAL A 249 15.84 -28.94 -6.09
C VAL A 249 16.53 -30.25 -5.71
N GLY A 250 17.46 -30.24 -4.75
CA GLY A 250 18.10 -31.44 -4.22
C GLY A 250 17.10 -32.42 -3.59
N ALA A 251 16.20 -31.95 -2.75
CA ALA A 251 15.16 -32.76 -2.13
C ALA A 251 14.19 -33.35 -3.16
N MET A 252 13.77 -32.55 -4.16
CA MET A 252 12.88 -33.01 -5.23
C MET A 252 13.55 -34.05 -6.15
N LEU A 253 14.85 -33.88 -6.44
CA LEU A 253 15.63 -34.87 -7.19
C LEU A 253 15.81 -36.17 -6.39
N ASN A 254 16.02 -36.09 -5.07
CA ASN A 254 16.13 -37.27 -4.20
C ASN A 254 14.81 -38.03 -4.07
N LEU A 255 13.67 -37.34 -3.97
CA LEU A 255 12.34 -37.97 -4.00
C LEU A 255 12.09 -38.68 -5.34
N ARG A 256 12.55 -38.11 -6.46
CA ARG A 256 12.46 -38.72 -7.80
C ARG A 256 13.40 -39.91 -7.96
N ARG A 257 14.60 -39.85 -7.37
CA ARG A 257 15.57 -40.95 -7.36
C ARG A 257 15.04 -42.14 -6.55
N ASN A 258 14.43 -41.88 -5.40
CA ASN A 258 13.85 -42.91 -4.54
C ASN A 258 12.55 -43.50 -5.09
N SER A 259 11.85 -42.81 -6.01
CA SER A 259 10.70 -43.38 -6.73
C SER A 259 11.10 -44.14 -8.00
N SER A 260 12.37 -44.04 -8.43
CA SER A 260 12.90 -44.74 -9.62
C SER A 260 13.84 -45.91 -9.28
N ALA A 261 14.26 -46.04 -8.02
CA ALA A 261 15.20 -47.05 -7.57
C ALA A 261 14.60 -47.86 -6.41
N THR A 262 13.94 -48.97 -6.76
CA THR A 262 14.09 -50.18 -5.95
C THR A 262 15.43 -50.79 -6.35
N GLU A 263 16.25 -51.13 -5.36
CA GLU A 263 17.56 -51.81 -5.43
C GLU A 263 18.85 -50.96 -5.52
N ILE A 264 19.65 -51.14 -4.44
CA ILE A 264 21.12 -51.15 -4.30
C ILE A 264 21.78 -49.93 -3.60
N ASN A 265 22.08 -50.19 -2.32
CA ASN A 265 23.25 -49.90 -1.49
C ASN A 265 23.84 -48.48 -1.34
N ASN A 266 23.77 -48.03 -0.08
CA ASN A 266 24.73 -47.27 0.74
C ASN A 266 25.99 -46.72 0.06
N GLU A 267 26.10 -45.39 0.06
CA GLU A 267 27.35 -44.69 0.41
C GLU A 267 27.03 -43.27 0.91
N GLU A 268 27.57 -42.94 2.07
CA GLU A 268 27.33 -41.72 2.83
C GLU A 268 28.44 -40.71 2.48
N THR A 269 28.08 -39.62 1.78
CA THR A 269 29.02 -38.51 1.51
C THR A 269 28.44 -37.18 1.98
N VAL A 270 29.10 -36.60 2.98
CA VAL A 270 28.87 -35.26 3.54
C VAL A 270 29.45 -34.19 2.59
N PRO A 271 28.72 -33.11 2.21
CA PRO A 271 29.28 -32.09 1.33
C PRO A 271 29.98 -30.93 2.07
N ALA A 272 30.91 -30.35 1.31
CA ALA A 272 31.94 -29.40 1.67
C ALA A 272 31.49 -28.06 2.28
N ARG A 273 32.35 -27.55 3.17
CA ARG A 273 32.38 -26.17 3.67
C ARG A 273 32.41 -25.16 2.52
N ILE A 274 31.44 -24.25 2.54
CA ILE A 274 31.37 -23.07 1.67
C ILE A 274 32.34 -22.00 2.21
N VAL A 275 33.27 -21.58 1.35
CA VAL A 275 34.18 -20.45 1.59
C VAL A 275 33.43 -19.17 1.25
N VAL A 276 33.08 -18.38 2.27
CA VAL A 276 32.48 -17.06 2.11
C VAL A 276 33.57 -16.06 1.71
N ALA A 277 33.51 -15.56 0.48
CA ALA A 277 34.38 -14.52 -0.02
C ALA A 277 34.07 -13.18 0.68
N THR A 278 35.07 -12.62 1.37
CA THR A 278 35.02 -11.31 2.03
C THR A 278 35.19 -10.19 1.00
N GLY A 279 34.09 -9.83 0.32
CA GLY A 279 33.99 -8.61 -0.47
C GLY A 279 33.77 -7.39 0.42
N ALA A 280 34.86 -6.85 0.99
CA ALA A 280 34.84 -5.58 1.70
C ALA A 280 34.63 -4.41 0.72
N GLN A 281 33.39 -4.03 0.49
CA GLN A 281 33.06 -2.86 -0.34
C GLN A 281 32.08 -1.93 0.39
N ARG A 282 32.69 -0.92 1.04
CA ARG A 282 32.16 0.43 1.26
C ARG A 282 30.79 0.53 1.92
N ALA A 283 30.77 0.32 3.24
CA ALA A 283 29.71 0.80 4.12
C ALA A 283 29.66 2.34 4.10
N ARG A 284 28.81 2.92 3.23
CA ARG A 284 28.35 4.30 3.44
C ARG A 284 27.43 4.28 4.65
N ASN A 285 27.83 5.05 5.67
CA ASN A 285 27.05 5.45 6.85
C ASN A 285 25.80 6.24 6.46
N GLU A 286 24.83 5.57 5.86
CA GLU A 286 23.50 6.10 5.66
C GLU A 286 22.55 5.20 6.45
N SER A 287 22.45 5.46 7.77
CA SER A 287 21.28 5.06 8.54
C SER A 287 20.10 5.94 8.09
N HIS A 288 19.71 5.84 6.82
CA HIS A 288 18.43 6.32 6.36
C HIS A 288 17.39 5.45 7.08
N ASP A 289 16.82 6.02 8.14
CA ASP A 289 15.77 5.40 8.92
C ASP A 289 14.62 5.08 7.95
N ARG A 290 14.45 3.78 7.68
CA ARG A 290 13.50 3.31 6.67
C ARG A 290 12.11 3.73 7.10
N LYS A 291 11.40 4.45 6.22
CA LYS A 291 10.10 5.00 6.56
C LYS A 291 9.02 3.92 6.41
N LEU A 292 8.49 3.44 7.52
CA LEU A 292 7.26 2.63 7.54
C LEU A 292 6.04 3.54 7.69
N MET A 293 5.04 3.34 6.85
CA MET A 293 3.77 4.08 6.88
C MET A 293 2.64 3.09 6.86
N ILE A 294 1.68 3.24 7.77
CA ILE A 294 0.52 2.35 7.89
C ILE A 294 -0.74 3.20 7.73
N ILE A 295 -1.57 2.85 6.76
CA ILE A 295 -2.77 3.61 6.39
C ILE A 295 -3.98 2.69 6.51
N PRO A 296 -4.89 2.96 7.45
CA PRO A 296 -6.14 2.22 7.57
C PRO A 296 -7.00 2.41 6.32
N VAL A 297 -7.41 1.33 5.65
CA VAL A 297 -8.20 1.44 4.42
C VAL A 297 -9.57 2.07 4.64
N GLN A 298 -10.17 1.84 5.81
CA GLN A 298 -11.44 2.45 6.20
C GLN A 298 -11.32 3.96 6.37
N MET A 299 -10.14 4.46 6.75
CA MET A 299 -9.89 5.89 6.86
C MET A 299 -10.08 6.59 5.53
N GLY A 300 -9.52 6.00 4.47
CA GLY A 300 -9.69 6.49 3.11
C GLY A 300 -11.16 6.55 2.72
N VAL A 301 -11.90 5.45 2.90
CA VAL A 301 -13.34 5.38 2.58
C VAL A 301 -14.13 6.44 3.33
N PHE A 302 -13.90 6.55 4.64
CA PHE A 302 -14.61 7.51 5.49
C PHE A 302 -14.32 8.97 5.10
N CYS A 303 -13.06 9.31 4.84
CA CYS A 303 -12.70 10.66 4.39
C CYS A 303 -13.31 10.99 3.03
N MET A 304 -13.29 10.05 2.08
CA MET A 304 -13.90 10.26 0.76
C MET A 304 -15.42 10.45 0.87
N ALA A 305 -16.10 9.61 1.66
CA ALA A 305 -17.53 9.75 1.90
C ALA A 305 -17.86 11.08 2.58
N GLY A 306 -17.08 11.47 3.60
CA GLY A 306 -17.24 12.74 4.30
C GLY A 306 -17.06 13.95 3.38
N LEU A 307 -16.08 13.93 2.47
CA LEU A 307 -15.89 14.99 1.47
C LEU A 307 -17.08 15.11 0.52
N VAL A 308 -17.58 13.98 0.01
CA VAL A 308 -18.74 13.97 -0.90
C VAL A 308 -19.98 14.48 -0.20
N VAL A 309 -20.30 13.95 0.99
CA VAL A 309 -21.46 14.39 1.77
C VAL A 309 -21.34 15.86 2.15
N GLY A 310 -20.18 16.31 2.64
CA GLY A 310 -19.94 17.69 3.01
C GLY A 310 -20.09 18.66 1.82
N TYR A 311 -19.58 18.28 0.65
CA TYR A 311 -19.75 19.08 -0.56
C TYR A 311 -21.22 19.16 -1.01
N VAL A 312 -21.93 18.04 -1.04
CA VAL A 312 -23.36 18.02 -1.40
C VAL A 312 -24.17 18.86 -0.40
N ALA A 313 -23.90 18.74 0.90
CA ALA A 313 -24.56 19.55 1.92
C ALA A 313 -24.32 21.05 1.71
N ALA A 314 -23.07 21.47 1.47
CA ALA A 314 -22.74 22.87 1.23
C ALA A 314 -23.42 23.44 -0.04
N VAL A 315 -23.54 22.63 -1.11
CA VAL A 315 -24.26 23.04 -2.33
C VAL A 315 -25.76 23.14 -2.07
N CYS A 316 -26.36 22.17 -1.38
CA CYS A 316 -27.78 22.18 -1.03
C CYS A 316 -28.14 23.36 -0.13
N GLU A 317 -27.34 23.63 0.89
CA GLU A 317 -27.52 24.78 1.79
C GLU A 317 -27.50 26.10 1.02
N GLY A 318 -26.50 26.26 0.14
CA GLY A 318 -26.44 27.44 -0.71
C GLY A 318 -27.64 27.58 -1.66
N ALA A 319 -28.18 26.47 -2.16
CA ALA A 319 -29.39 26.47 -2.98
C ALA A 319 -30.66 26.74 -2.16
N ILE A 320 -30.74 26.24 -0.93
CA ILE A 320 -31.85 26.46 -0.01
C ILE A 320 -31.89 27.93 0.41
N HIS A 321 -30.75 28.51 0.81
CA HIS A 321 -30.66 29.95 1.08
C HIS A 321 -31.09 30.81 -0.11
N PHE A 322 -30.89 30.30 -1.33
CA PHE A 322 -31.35 30.96 -2.55
C PHE A 322 -32.86 30.85 -2.79
N GLN A 323 -33.51 29.76 -2.37
CA GLN A 323 -34.93 29.51 -2.65
C GLN A 323 -35.86 29.87 -1.50
N ILE A 324 -35.39 29.71 -0.27
CA ILE A 324 -36.17 29.87 0.96
C ILE A 324 -35.73 31.18 1.60
N LEU A 325 -36.51 32.24 1.38
CA LEU A 325 -36.37 33.55 2.03
C LEU A 325 -36.62 33.49 3.55
N ASP A 326 -37.10 32.36 4.06
CA ASP A 326 -37.44 32.17 5.47
C ASP A 326 -36.26 31.58 6.24
N GLN A 327 -35.59 32.44 7.03
CA GLN A 327 -34.46 32.05 7.88
C GLN A 327 -34.85 30.99 8.93
N ASP A 328 -36.12 30.91 9.32
CA ASP A 328 -36.59 29.98 10.35
C ASP A 328 -36.47 28.49 9.94
N LEU A 329 -36.34 28.21 8.64
CA LEU A 329 -36.15 26.86 8.10
C LEU A 329 -34.68 26.44 7.95
N VAL A 330 -33.75 27.39 7.93
CA VAL A 330 -32.32 27.13 7.70
C VAL A 330 -31.67 26.53 8.95
N ASP A 331 -31.90 27.13 10.12
CA ASP A 331 -31.26 26.69 11.37
C ASP A 331 -31.57 25.23 11.74
N PRO A 332 -32.83 24.73 11.65
CA PRO A 332 -33.13 23.33 11.88
C PRO A 332 -32.47 22.39 10.88
N PHE A 333 -32.31 22.81 9.62
CA PHE A 333 -31.64 22.02 8.59
C PHE A 333 -30.15 21.90 8.87
N LEU A 334 -29.51 23.00 9.25
CA LEU A 334 -28.10 23.03 9.63
C LEU A 334 -27.84 22.15 10.86
N ALA A 335 -28.69 22.27 11.88
CA ALA A 335 -28.64 21.41 13.05
C ALA A 335 -28.79 19.93 12.65
N LEU A 336 -29.76 19.59 11.81
CA LEU A 336 -29.96 18.22 11.32
C LEU A 336 -28.76 17.70 10.52
N ALA A 337 -28.13 18.53 9.70
CA ALA A 337 -26.91 18.17 8.97
C ALA A 337 -25.73 17.91 9.92
N MET A 338 -25.53 18.77 10.92
CA MET A 338 -24.50 18.60 11.95
C MET A 338 -24.73 17.29 12.74
N PHE A 339 -25.93 17.07 13.28
CA PHE A 339 -26.28 15.84 13.99
C PHE A 339 -26.18 14.59 13.08
N GLY A 340 -26.61 14.73 11.83
CA GLY A 340 -26.52 13.71 10.80
C GLY A 340 -25.08 13.31 10.47
N SER A 341 -24.11 14.23 10.60
CA SER A 341 -22.68 13.93 10.42
C SER A 341 -22.02 13.31 11.66
N CYS A 342 -22.46 13.70 12.87
CA CYS A 342 -21.94 13.19 14.14
C CYS A 342 -22.14 11.68 14.30
N VAL A 343 -23.28 11.13 13.83
CA VAL A 343 -23.58 9.70 13.94
C VAL A 343 -22.60 8.84 13.11
N PRO A 344 -22.40 9.05 11.79
CA PRO A 344 -21.39 8.37 11.01
C PRO A 344 -19.97 8.52 11.54
N ILE A 345 -19.59 9.73 12.01
CA ILE A 345 -18.27 9.95 12.64
C ILE A 345 -18.13 9.06 13.88
N SER A 346 -19.14 9.02 14.74
CA SER A 346 -19.12 8.20 15.96
C SER A 346 -19.06 6.70 15.65
N LEU A 347 -19.85 6.24 14.67
CA LEU A 347 -19.82 4.85 14.22
C LEU A 347 -18.47 4.48 13.61
N PHE A 348 -17.89 5.36 12.81
CA PHE A 348 -16.54 5.18 12.26
C PHE A 348 -15.49 5.11 13.35
N CYS A 349 -15.47 6.05 14.30
CA CYS A 349 -14.54 6.05 15.42
C CYS A 349 -14.65 4.76 16.26
N ARG A 350 -15.89 4.30 16.51
CA ARG A 350 -16.13 3.03 17.21
C ARG A 350 -15.59 1.85 16.41
N ARG A 351 -15.87 1.77 15.12
CA ARG A 351 -15.38 0.69 14.24
C ARG A 351 -13.85 0.70 14.14
N TYR A 352 -13.25 1.87 13.94
CA TYR A 352 -11.81 2.05 13.89
C TYR A 352 -11.14 1.62 15.19
N SER A 353 -11.73 1.98 16.35
CA SER A 353 -11.24 1.53 17.65
C SER A 353 -11.32 0.01 17.81
N GLN A 354 -12.40 -0.62 17.35
CA GLN A 354 -12.53 -2.08 17.35
C GLN A 354 -11.47 -2.75 16.48
N ASP A 355 -11.27 -2.24 15.26
CA ASP A 355 -10.26 -2.77 14.35
C ASP A 355 -8.83 -2.57 14.90
N ARG A 356 -8.57 -1.48 15.64
CA ARG A 356 -7.28 -1.27 16.35
C ARG A 356 -7.08 -2.23 17.52
N LEU A 357 -8.14 -2.60 18.25
CA LEU A 357 -8.06 -3.63 19.28
C LEU A 357 -7.80 -5.00 18.65
N GLU A 358 -8.52 -5.34 17.58
CA GLU A 358 -8.34 -6.58 16.84
C GLU A 358 -6.92 -6.71 16.28
N LEU A 359 -6.39 -5.64 15.68
CA LEU A 359 -5.01 -5.56 15.21
C LEU A 359 -3.99 -5.91 16.30
N ASN A 360 -4.14 -5.33 17.49
CA ASN A 360 -3.25 -5.59 18.61
C ASN A 360 -3.33 -7.05 19.06
N THR A 361 -4.54 -7.61 19.12
CA THR A 361 -4.76 -9.02 19.44
C THR A 361 -4.11 -9.93 18.39
N GLN A 362 -4.29 -9.62 17.10
CA GLN A 362 -3.71 -10.38 16.00
C GLN A 362 -2.19 -10.38 16.03
N ILE A 363 -1.54 -9.23 16.31
CA ILE A 363 -0.07 -9.17 16.43
C ILE A 363 0.40 -9.96 17.67
N ALA A 364 -0.26 -9.79 18.81
CA ALA A 364 0.13 -10.46 20.06
C ALA A 364 -0.02 -11.99 19.97
N GLN A 365 -1.07 -12.47 19.30
CA GLN A 365 -1.40 -13.88 19.13
C GLN A 365 -0.89 -14.47 17.81
N PHE A 366 -0.16 -13.71 17.00
CA PHE A 366 0.31 -14.19 15.71
C PHE A 366 1.16 -15.44 15.88
N THR A 367 0.86 -16.48 15.10
CA THR A 367 1.73 -17.65 14.96
C THR A 367 1.91 -18.01 13.49
N VAL A 368 3.11 -18.44 13.12
CA VAL A 368 3.43 -18.84 11.73
C VAL A 368 2.61 -20.06 11.31
N SER A 369 2.20 -20.92 12.24
CA SER A 369 1.39 -22.11 11.95
C SER A 369 -0.09 -21.79 11.70
N GLN A 370 -0.65 -20.78 12.37
CA GLN A 370 -2.07 -20.41 12.23
C GLN A 370 -2.32 -19.30 11.19
N ALA A 371 -1.28 -18.58 10.77
CA ALA A 371 -1.43 -17.50 9.80
C ALA A 371 -2.04 -17.97 8.46
N ASP A 372 -2.94 -17.20 7.88
CA ASP A 372 -3.58 -17.47 6.60
C ASP A 372 -2.57 -17.44 5.44
N CYS A 373 -2.62 -18.47 4.60
CA CYS A 373 -1.91 -18.55 3.32
C CYS A 373 -2.93 -18.73 2.19
N ASN A 374 -2.63 -18.21 0.99
CA ASN A 374 -3.47 -18.52 -0.18
C ASN A 374 -3.25 -19.96 -0.63
N PHE A 375 -2.00 -20.40 -0.61
CA PHE A 375 -1.63 -21.75 -0.98
C PHE A 375 -0.91 -22.42 0.18
N PRO A 376 -1.18 -23.70 0.48
CA PRO A 376 -0.50 -24.42 1.56
C PRO A 376 1.03 -24.44 1.42
N HIS A 377 1.56 -24.47 0.19
CA HIS A 377 3.00 -24.48 -0.07
C HIS A 377 3.69 -23.16 0.30
N ASP A 378 2.97 -22.02 0.28
CA ASP A 378 3.50 -20.73 0.71
C ASP A 378 4.00 -20.80 2.16
N ARG A 379 3.27 -21.53 3.01
CA ARG A 379 3.62 -21.65 4.43
C ARG A 379 4.97 -22.33 4.61
N GLU A 380 5.17 -23.47 3.96
CA GLU A 380 6.40 -24.25 4.11
C GLU A 380 7.59 -23.50 3.52
N PHE A 381 7.39 -22.78 2.40
CA PHE A 381 8.40 -21.89 1.85
C PHE A 381 8.76 -20.77 2.85
N ILE A 382 7.77 -20.03 3.37
CA ILE A 382 8.02 -18.92 4.29
C ILE A 382 8.66 -19.41 5.60
N LYS A 383 8.25 -20.58 6.12
CA LYS A 383 8.90 -21.21 7.27
C LYS A 383 10.37 -21.47 7.00
N ALA A 384 10.70 -22.10 5.87
CA ALA A 384 12.09 -22.37 5.50
C ALA A 384 12.91 -21.08 5.42
N VAL A 385 12.34 -20.01 4.84
CA VAL A 385 12.97 -18.69 4.77
C VAL A 385 13.12 -18.09 6.18
N ILE A 386 12.11 -18.16 7.04
CA ILE A 386 12.16 -17.65 8.42
C ILE A 386 13.23 -18.40 9.21
N THR A 387 13.23 -19.73 9.18
CA THR A 387 14.24 -20.54 9.84
C THR A 387 15.63 -20.11 9.39
N TYR A 388 15.86 -20.05 8.08
CA TYR A 388 17.15 -19.64 7.54
C TYR A 388 17.58 -18.22 8.01
N LEU A 389 16.65 -17.28 8.03
CA LEU A 389 16.94 -15.88 8.36
C LEU A 389 17.16 -15.63 9.85
N TYR A 390 16.42 -16.33 10.72
CA TYR A 390 16.32 -16.02 12.14
C TYR A 390 16.96 -17.06 13.06
N SER A 391 17.36 -18.22 12.56
CA SER A 391 18.03 -19.24 13.36
C SER A 391 19.53 -18.94 13.49
N GLU A 392 20.06 -18.87 14.72
CA GLU A 392 21.52 -18.84 14.97
C GLU A 392 22.13 -20.24 14.81
N THR A 393 21.44 -21.24 15.38
CA THR A 393 21.60 -22.68 15.17
C THR A 393 20.55 -23.10 14.14
N LEU A 394 20.85 -23.97 13.15
CA LEU A 394 19.93 -24.38 12.06
C LEU A 394 18.64 -25.15 12.51
N SER A 395 18.18 -24.93 13.74
CA SER A 395 16.93 -25.44 14.31
C SER A 395 15.74 -24.62 13.82
N GLU A 396 14.76 -25.29 13.21
CA GLU A 396 13.51 -24.69 12.74
C GLU A 396 12.73 -24.00 13.86
N ILE A 397 12.67 -24.64 15.03
CA ILE A 397 11.92 -24.19 16.20
C ILE A 397 12.46 -22.84 16.68
N ASP A 398 13.79 -22.69 16.72
CA ASP A 398 14.44 -21.48 17.24
C ASP A 398 14.22 -20.29 16.29
N GLY A 399 14.31 -20.50 14.97
CA GLY A 399 14.09 -19.45 13.99
C GLY A 399 12.65 -18.94 13.93
N ILE A 400 11.66 -19.84 13.99
CA ILE A 400 10.24 -19.46 14.03
C ILE A 400 9.92 -18.71 15.33
N ALA A 401 10.39 -19.22 16.48
CA ALA A 401 10.18 -18.56 17.77
C ALA A 401 10.82 -17.15 17.81
N ALA A 402 12.03 -17.00 17.27
CA ALA A 402 12.71 -15.71 17.16
C ALA A 402 11.94 -14.72 16.27
N PHE A 403 11.43 -15.18 15.13
CA PHE A 403 10.59 -14.36 14.24
C PHE A 403 9.29 -13.92 14.93
N GLU A 404 8.57 -14.84 15.58
CA GLU A 404 7.34 -14.49 16.30
C GLU A 404 7.61 -13.54 17.47
N HIS A 405 8.73 -13.71 18.18
CA HIS A 405 9.15 -12.77 19.22
C HIS A 405 9.41 -11.37 18.65
N LEU A 406 10.07 -11.28 17.49
CA LEU A 406 10.29 -10.00 16.78
C LEU A 406 8.97 -9.34 16.39
N LEU A 407 7.97 -10.10 15.95
CA LEU A 407 6.64 -9.55 15.63
C LEU A 407 5.96 -8.95 16.86
N ARG A 408 5.90 -9.72 17.96
CA ARG A 408 5.24 -9.32 19.20
C ARG A 408 5.94 -8.16 19.90
N SER A 409 7.25 -7.99 19.69
CA SER A 409 8.02 -6.89 20.28
C SER A 409 8.14 -5.72 19.31
N ARG A 410 8.99 -5.85 18.31
CA ARG A 410 9.44 -4.75 17.45
C ARG A 410 8.38 -4.28 16.46
N VAL A 411 7.68 -5.21 15.80
CA VAL A 411 6.60 -4.83 14.86
C VAL A 411 5.47 -4.14 15.64
N GLN A 412 5.05 -4.71 16.77
CA GLN A 412 4.03 -4.09 17.63
C GLN A 412 4.42 -2.66 18.05
N GLN A 413 5.64 -2.45 18.55
CA GLN A 413 6.13 -1.13 18.94
C GLN A 413 6.10 -0.12 17.78
N ASN A 414 6.49 -0.54 16.57
CA ASN A 414 6.45 0.34 15.39
C ASN A 414 5.02 0.65 14.97
N VAL A 415 4.12 -0.33 15.01
CA VAL A 415 2.70 -0.15 14.71
C VAL A 415 2.06 0.84 15.70
N ASP A 416 2.34 0.71 17.00
CA ASP A 416 1.82 1.61 18.04
C ASP A 416 2.45 3.00 17.96
N LYS A 417 3.73 3.12 17.58
CA LYS A 417 4.37 4.42 17.32
C LYS A 417 3.70 5.16 16.15
N ILE A 418 3.33 4.45 15.08
CA ILE A 418 2.77 5.04 13.86
C ILE A 418 1.28 5.38 14.04
N LEU A 419 0.50 4.44 14.57
CA LEU A 419 -0.96 4.57 14.68
C LEU A 419 -1.40 5.21 16.01
N GLY A 420 -0.47 5.46 16.92
CA GLY A 420 -0.73 5.96 18.26
C GLY A 420 -1.18 4.87 19.23
N SER A 421 -1.38 5.27 20.49
CA SER A 421 -1.86 4.37 21.55
C SER A 421 -3.20 3.72 21.20
N ARG A 422 -3.58 2.66 21.93
CA ARG A 422 -4.79 1.84 21.65
C ARG A 422 -6.10 2.63 21.56
N LEU A 423 -6.16 3.82 22.18
CA LEU A 423 -7.31 4.72 22.19
C LEU A 423 -7.11 5.95 21.32
N HIS A 424 -6.04 6.01 20.53
CA HIS A 424 -5.76 7.16 19.67
C HIS A 424 -6.75 7.16 18.50
N VAL A 425 -7.81 7.94 18.66
CA VAL A 425 -8.61 8.41 17.54
C VAL A 425 -7.76 9.44 16.80
N PRO A 426 -7.62 9.36 15.47
CA PRO A 426 -6.91 10.36 14.69
C PRO A 426 -7.68 11.68 14.72
N TRP A 427 -7.47 12.47 15.78
CA TRP A 427 -8.11 13.76 16.04
C TRP A 427 -7.90 14.78 14.91
N ARG A 428 -6.92 14.56 14.03
CA ARG A 428 -6.77 15.32 12.78
C ARG A 428 -8.06 15.31 11.94
N LEU A 429 -8.85 14.24 12.00
CA LEU A 429 -10.17 14.18 11.37
C LEU A 429 -11.19 15.01 12.13
N ALA A 430 -11.25 14.86 13.45
CA ALA A 430 -12.16 15.64 14.28
C ALA A 430 -11.94 17.14 14.08
N PHE A 431 -10.67 17.57 13.92
CA PHE A 431 -10.34 18.95 13.58
C PHE A 431 -10.77 19.33 12.16
N THR A 432 -10.60 18.46 11.17
CA THR A 432 -11.05 18.72 9.79
C THR A 432 -12.58 18.88 9.73
N PHE A 433 -13.31 17.99 10.40
CA PHE A 433 -14.78 18.09 10.50
C PHE A 433 -15.22 19.27 11.37
N TYR A 434 -14.51 19.59 12.45
CA TYR A 434 -14.77 20.76 13.28
C TYR A 434 -14.56 22.05 12.49
N VAL A 435 -13.49 22.18 11.70
CA VAL A 435 -13.25 23.34 10.85
C VAL A 435 -14.32 23.47 9.77
N LEU A 436 -14.71 22.36 9.13
CA LEU A 436 -15.81 22.36 8.15
C LEU A 436 -17.17 22.71 8.79
N ALA A 437 -17.42 22.27 10.03
CA ALA A 437 -18.65 22.57 10.75
C ALA A 437 -18.68 24.00 11.34
N ASN A 438 -17.52 24.59 11.64
CA ASN A 438 -17.43 25.92 12.26
C ASN A 438 -17.09 27.04 11.27
N SER A 439 -16.70 26.74 10.03
CA SER A 439 -16.60 27.76 8.97
C SER A 439 -17.94 28.44 8.66
N GLN A 440 -19.06 27.89 9.16
CA GLN A 440 -20.40 28.46 9.05
C GLN A 440 -20.71 29.56 10.07
N TRP A 441 -19.89 29.72 11.11
CA TRP A 441 -20.08 30.75 12.14
C TRP A 441 -19.37 32.08 11.82
N PHE A 442 -18.60 32.15 10.73
CA PHE A 442 -17.83 33.34 10.34
C PHE A 442 -18.34 34.01 9.04
N GLY A 443 -19.50 33.59 8.52
CA GLY A 443 -20.14 34.16 7.33
C GLY A 443 -21.14 35.25 7.67
#